data_AF-A0A1H6SPD3-F1
#
_entry.id   AF-A0A1H6SPD3-F1
#
_cell.length_a   1.000
_cell.length_b   1.000
_cell.length_c   1.000
_cell.angle_alpha   90.00
_cell.angle_beta   90.00
_cell.angle_gamma   90.00
#
_symmetry.space_group_name_H-M   'P 1'
#
loop_
_entity.id
_entity.type
_entity.pdbx_description
1 polymer ?
#
loop_
_entity_poly.entity_id
_entity_poly.type
_entity_poly.pdbx_seq_one_letter_code
_entity_poly.pdbx_strand_id
1 'polypeptide(L)'
;MKIYIMTHMKCELPTADGYVPLQVGRAIGQDLGYTGDHTGDNISDLNPLFGELTGLYWIWKNDRDSDIIGINHYRRFFAEEDGELLRQSTVEETLKKYDLIAPVQMVGEDSHYETYKKVHNSEDMDAVRAAVKTCYPQYLEIFDAVMNTKEGYYGNLCVMKRDVYMSYCEWLFTILFEASKQIDVSGYDAYHKRVYGFLSEPMLKVFTVYNDLKVKEMPVIYTSEKAETKELKAAIGQLLRMGQIEEADQLYHEFVALRPDVRLPASDIRRELPVIEMILYIIKMEKEYGVEGMYEDSHELSELIDNFRKIKEEIISGKCEEVSKELHISEIARQVILQNLDF
;
A
#
# COMPACT_ATOMS: atom_id res chain seq x y z
N MET A 1 -4.40 26.20 -3.52
CA MET A 1 -4.18 24.74 -3.68
C MET A 1 -4.08 24.11 -2.30
N LYS A 2 -4.62 22.91 -2.11
CA LYS A 2 -4.35 22.06 -0.93
C LYS A 2 -4.11 20.62 -1.36
N ILE A 3 -3.04 20.01 -0.86
CA ILE A 3 -2.76 18.57 -0.98
C ILE A 3 -2.99 17.97 0.41
N TYR A 4 -4.08 17.22 0.54
CA TYR A 4 -4.45 16.58 1.78
C TYR A 4 -3.61 15.32 2.00
N ILE A 5 -3.08 15.16 3.20
CA ILE A 5 -2.34 13.98 3.63
C ILE A 5 -3.24 13.15 4.52
N MET A 6 -3.77 12.05 3.99
CA MET A 6 -4.68 11.16 4.70
C MET A 6 -3.93 10.29 5.70
N THR A 7 -4.34 10.35 6.96
CA THR A 7 -3.73 9.58 8.05
C THR A 7 -4.75 9.05 9.02
N HIS A 8 -4.48 7.88 9.60
CA HIS A 8 -5.24 7.30 10.71
C HIS A 8 -4.38 7.16 11.98
N MET A 9 -3.14 7.65 11.95
CA MET A 9 -2.21 7.57 13.08
C MET A 9 -1.35 8.83 13.21
N LYS A 10 -0.85 9.09 14.42
CA LYS A 10 0.10 10.18 14.63
C LYS A 10 1.43 9.80 13.97
N CYS A 11 1.94 10.69 13.13
CA CYS A 11 3.19 10.50 12.43
C CYS A 11 3.85 11.84 12.12
N GLU A 12 5.15 11.80 11.82
CA GLU A 12 5.87 12.93 11.26
C GLU A 12 5.41 13.13 9.81
N LEU A 13 4.87 14.31 9.53
CA LEU A 13 4.34 14.66 8.22
C LEU A 13 5.13 15.86 7.67
N PRO A 14 5.26 15.97 6.34
CA PRO A 14 5.88 17.14 5.74
C PRO A 14 5.19 18.43 6.19
N THR A 15 5.99 19.45 6.50
CA THR A 15 5.52 20.79 6.88
C THR A 15 5.56 21.76 5.70
N ALA A 16 5.55 21.26 4.47
CA ALA A 16 5.64 22.07 3.26
C ALA A 16 4.33 22.82 3.00
N ASP A 17 4.45 24.02 2.41
CA ASP A 17 3.29 24.84 2.06
C ASP A 17 2.32 24.09 1.14
N GLY A 18 1.02 24.23 1.41
CA GLY A 18 -0.04 23.56 0.67
C GLY A 18 -0.32 22.12 1.08
N TYR A 19 0.52 21.48 1.91
CA TYR A 19 0.27 20.14 2.44
C TYR A 19 -0.52 20.20 3.76
N VAL A 20 -1.66 19.52 3.81
CA VAL A 20 -2.61 19.62 4.92
C VAL A 20 -2.92 18.23 5.48
N PRO A 21 -2.50 17.90 6.71
CA PRO A 21 -2.90 16.67 7.37
C PRO A 21 -4.43 16.57 7.53
N LEU A 22 -5.00 15.43 7.12
CA LEU A 22 -6.40 15.10 7.32
C LEU A 22 -6.50 13.74 7.99
N GLN A 23 -7.05 13.71 9.20
CA GLN A 23 -7.34 12.49 9.91
C GLN A 23 -8.61 11.85 9.34
N VAL A 24 -8.46 10.65 8.79
CA VAL A 24 -9.57 9.82 8.32
C VAL A 24 -10.08 8.91 9.44
N GLY A 25 -11.38 8.60 9.44
CA GLY A 25 -12.00 7.79 10.48
C GLY A 25 -12.05 8.45 11.85
N ARG A 26 -12.00 9.79 11.90
CA ARG A 26 -11.97 10.55 13.16
C ARG A 26 -13.20 10.30 14.04
N ALA A 27 -14.36 9.97 13.46
CA ALA A 27 -15.60 9.72 14.19
C ALA A 27 -15.52 8.52 15.14
N ILE A 28 -14.69 7.52 14.81
CA ILE A 28 -14.50 6.30 15.60
C ILE A 28 -13.09 6.16 16.16
N GLY A 29 -12.16 7.04 15.76
CA GLY A 29 -10.77 7.09 16.21
C GLY A 29 -10.52 8.11 17.31
N GLN A 30 -9.32 8.06 17.90
CA GLN A 30 -8.85 9.05 18.87
C GLN A 30 -8.45 10.36 18.19
N ASP A 31 -8.39 11.47 18.93
CA ASP A 31 -7.88 12.73 18.37
C ASP A 31 -6.37 12.69 18.16
N LEU A 32 -5.92 12.88 16.92
CA LEU A 32 -4.50 12.97 16.61
C LEU A 32 -4.00 14.42 16.57
N GLY A 33 -4.87 15.41 16.80
CA GLY A 33 -4.56 16.84 16.71
C GLY A 33 -4.45 17.34 15.27
N TYR A 34 -5.08 16.66 14.32
CA TYR A 34 -5.23 17.10 12.92
C TYR A 34 -6.68 17.45 12.64
N THR A 35 -6.93 18.19 11.55
CA THR A 35 -8.29 18.30 11.01
C THR A 35 -8.84 16.91 10.73
N GLY A 36 -10.06 16.61 11.17
CA GLY A 36 -10.67 15.30 11.00
C GLY A 36 -11.85 15.31 10.03
N ASP A 37 -12.03 14.21 9.32
CA ASP A 37 -13.09 13.99 8.33
C ASP A 37 -14.52 13.83 8.91
N HIS A 38 -14.68 13.88 10.24
CA HIS A 38 -15.96 13.72 10.96
C HIS A 38 -16.84 14.97 11.10
N THR A 39 -16.58 16.03 10.33
CA THR A 39 -17.32 17.31 10.44
C THR A 39 -18.12 17.63 9.18
N GLY A 40 -19.18 18.43 9.29
CA GLY A 40 -20.04 18.74 8.14
C GLY A 40 -20.70 17.49 7.55
N ASP A 41 -20.86 17.45 6.22
CA ASP A 41 -21.35 16.25 5.51
C ASP A 41 -20.19 15.27 5.34
N ASN A 42 -20.33 14.07 5.91
CA ASN A 42 -19.25 13.10 6.02
C ASN A 42 -19.72 11.65 6.11
N ILE A 43 -18.76 10.73 5.94
CA ILE A 43 -18.92 9.28 6.12
C ILE A 43 -17.78 8.71 6.99
N SER A 44 -17.29 9.50 7.95
CA SER A 44 -16.09 9.18 8.74
C SER A 44 -16.24 7.87 9.54
N ASP A 45 -17.44 7.58 10.02
CA ASP A 45 -17.82 6.35 10.69
C ASP A 45 -17.75 5.10 9.79
N LEU A 46 -17.79 5.28 8.46
CA LEU A 46 -17.60 4.21 7.48
C LEU A 46 -16.14 3.95 7.12
N ASN A 47 -15.18 4.57 7.80
CA ASN A 47 -13.75 4.38 7.56
C ASN A 47 -13.28 2.90 7.59
N PRO A 48 -13.80 2.01 8.45
CA PRO A 48 -13.43 0.59 8.39
C PRO A 48 -13.73 -0.07 7.02
N LEU A 49 -14.66 0.50 6.26
CA LEU A 49 -15.07 0.01 4.94
C LEU A 49 -14.46 0.81 3.79
N PHE A 50 -14.38 2.13 3.94
CA PHE A 50 -13.97 3.07 2.90
C PHE A 50 -12.50 3.50 2.99
N GLY A 51 -11.83 3.28 4.12
CA GLY A 51 -10.46 3.73 4.34
C GLY A 51 -10.28 5.22 4.04
N GLU A 52 -9.23 5.56 3.29
CA GLU A 52 -8.92 6.91 2.85
C GLU A 52 -10.04 7.60 2.05
N LEU A 53 -10.97 6.85 1.42
CA LEU A 53 -12.11 7.45 0.70
C LEU A 53 -13.02 8.29 1.59
N THR A 54 -13.05 8.03 2.89
CA THR A 54 -13.76 8.90 3.85
C THR A 54 -13.24 10.34 3.83
N GLY A 55 -11.91 10.50 3.68
CA GLY A 55 -11.27 11.79 3.48
C GLY A 55 -11.61 12.40 2.11
N LEU A 56 -11.62 11.60 1.03
CA LEU A 56 -12.00 12.09 -0.30
C LEU A 56 -13.44 12.65 -0.29
N TYR A 57 -14.37 11.91 0.30
CA TYR A 57 -15.75 12.33 0.45
C TYR A 57 -15.86 13.62 1.26
N TRP A 58 -15.15 13.70 2.40
CA TRP A 58 -15.17 14.89 3.23
C TRP A 58 -14.64 16.12 2.49
N ILE A 59 -13.55 16.00 1.73
CA ILE A 59 -13.01 17.10 0.92
C ILE A 59 -14.04 17.53 -0.14
N TRP A 60 -14.64 16.58 -0.86
CA TRP A 60 -15.70 16.85 -1.84
C TRP A 60 -16.85 17.66 -1.23
N LYS A 61 -17.28 17.26 -0.02
CA LYS A 61 -18.43 17.89 0.63
C LYS A 61 -18.10 19.15 1.41
N ASN A 62 -16.85 19.41 1.82
CA ASN A 62 -16.56 20.47 2.79
C ASN A 62 -15.47 21.47 2.33
N ASP A 63 -14.58 21.13 1.40
CA ASP A 63 -13.64 22.11 0.85
C ASP A 63 -14.39 23.10 -0.07
N ARG A 64 -14.13 24.40 0.08
CA ARG A 64 -14.84 25.47 -0.65
C ARG A 64 -13.91 26.45 -1.36
N ASP A 65 -12.63 26.40 -1.05
CA ASP A 65 -11.65 27.45 -1.35
C ASP A 65 -10.45 26.94 -2.15
N SER A 66 -10.30 25.63 -2.33
CA SER A 66 -9.19 25.07 -3.11
C SER A 66 -9.53 24.98 -4.60
N ASP A 67 -8.75 25.67 -5.44
CA ASP A 67 -8.80 25.55 -6.92
C ASP A 67 -8.15 24.26 -7.43
N ILE A 68 -7.21 23.72 -6.66
CA ILE A 68 -6.49 22.46 -6.91
C ILE A 68 -6.53 21.66 -5.62
N ILE A 69 -6.97 20.41 -5.74
CA ILE A 69 -7.12 19.46 -4.64
C ILE A 69 -6.22 18.26 -4.91
N GLY A 70 -5.34 17.96 -3.97
CA GLY A 70 -4.48 16.79 -4.00
C GLY A 70 -4.74 15.83 -2.85
N ILE A 71 -4.41 14.57 -3.07
CA ILE A 71 -4.59 13.44 -2.17
C ILE A 71 -3.27 12.68 -2.13
N ASN A 72 -2.63 12.76 -0.96
CA ASN A 72 -1.52 11.90 -0.56
C ASN A 72 -1.93 11.08 0.64
N HIS A 73 -1.20 9.99 0.88
CA HIS A 73 -1.36 9.22 2.12
C HIS A 73 -0.17 9.53 3.03
N TYR A 74 -0.30 9.29 4.34
CA TYR A 74 0.71 9.64 5.34
C TYR A 74 2.14 9.10 5.08
N ARG A 75 2.26 8.07 4.24
CA ARG A 75 3.54 7.45 3.85
C ARG A 75 3.80 7.40 2.35
N ARG A 76 2.94 8.02 1.53
CA ARG A 76 3.02 7.97 0.05
C ARG A 76 2.81 9.38 -0.49
N PHE A 77 3.85 9.93 -1.09
CA PHE A 77 3.84 11.31 -1.58
C PHE A 77 4.29 11.35 -3.02
N PHE A 78 3.60 12.14 -3.84
CA PHE A 78 4.14 12.51 -5.15
C PHE A 78 5.52 13.17 -4.99
N ALA A 79 6.42 12.84 -5.89
CA ALA A 79 7.78 13.34 -5.90
C ALA A 79 8.15 13.98 -7.24
N GLU A 80 9.12 14.86 -7.16
CA GLU A 80 9.87 15.40 -8.29
C GLU A 80 10.80 14.32 -8.88
N GLU A 81 11.41 14.60 -10.03
CA GLU A 81 12.39 13.70 -10.65
C GLU A 81 13.66 13.51 -9.81
N ASP A 82 13.98 14.47 -8.93
CA ASP A 82 15.11 14.41 -8.00
C ASP A 82 14.80 13.59 -6.72
N GLY A 83 13.58 13.07 -6.59
CA GLY A 83 13.12 12.28 -5.44
C GLY A 83 12.61 13.11 -4.26
N GLU A 84 12.64 14.44 -4.35
CA GLU A 84 12.09 15.33 -3.33
C GLU A 84 10.57 15.42 -3.41
N LEU A 85 9.95 15.89 -2.33
CA LEU A 85 8.50 16.11 -2.26
C LEU A 85 8.03 17.04 -3.40
N LEU A 86 6.93 16.68 -4.08
CA LEU A 86 6.38 17.46 -5.17
C LEU A 86 6.04 18.89 -4.73
N ARG A 87 6.62 19.88 -5.42
CA ARG A 87 6.48 21.29 -5.07
C ARG A 87 5.18 21.87 -5.61
N GLN A 88 4.60 22.83 -4.88
CA GLN A 88 3.39 23.54 -5.30
C GLN A 88 3.53 24.18 -6.69
N SER A 89 4.65 24.85 -6.96
CA SER A 89 4.91 25.47 -8.26
C SER A 89 4.88 24.47 -9.42
N THR A 90 5.37 23.25 -9.18
CA THR A 90 5.40 22.18 -10.16
C THR A 90 3.99 21.67 -10.45
N VAL A 91 3.16 21.50 -9.41
CA VAL A 91 1.75 21.13 -9.56
C VAL A 91 1.01 22.18 -10.40
N GLU A 92 1.14 23.45 -10.04
CA GLU A 92 0.44 24.56 -10.70
C GLU A 92 0.84 24.68 -12.18
N GLU A 93 2.13 24.57 -12.51
CA GLU A 93 2.60 24.59 -13.91
C GLU A 93 2.15 23.34 -14.69
N THR A 94 2.15 22.17 -14.04
CA THR A 94 1.70 20.92 -14.65
C THR A 94 0.23 20.99 -15.01
N LEU A 95 -0.63 21.44 -14.09
CA LEU A 95 -2.08 21.49 -14.30
C LEU A 95 -2.53 22.60 -15.26
N LYS A 96 -1.63 23.46 -15.76
CA LYS A 96 -1.92 24.30 -16.94
C LYS A 96 -2.03 23.49 -18.23
N LYS A 97 -1.35 22.33 -18.31
CA LYS A 97 -1.24 21.49 -19.52
C LYS A 97 -2.01 20.18 -19.39
N TYR A 98 -2.20 19.71 -18.17
CA TYR A 98 -2.86 18.46 -17.81
C TYR A 98 -4.11 18.72 -16.96
N ASP A 99 -4.98 17.74 -16.87
CA ASP A 99 -6.22 17.82 -16.08
C ASP A 99 -6.05 17.24 -14.68
N LEU A 100 -5.19 16.23 -14.55
CA LEU A 100 -4.80 15.66 -13.27
C LEU A 100 -3.37 15.10 -13.29
N ILE A 101 -2.82 14.96 -12.09
CA ILE A 101 -1.61 14.19 -11.78
C ILE A 101 -2.05 12.89 -11.10
N ALA A 102 -1.50 11.77 -11.56
CA ALA A 102 -1.70 10.46 -10.96
C ALA A 102 -0.34 9.76 -10.77
N PRO A 103 -0.25 8.69 -9.97
CA PRO A 103 0.97 7.90 -9.87
C PRO A 103 1.35 7.32 -11.24
N VAL A 104 2.63 7.01 -11.43
CA VAL A 104 3.03 6.10 -12.51
C VAL A 104 2.22 4.81 -12.40
N GLN A 105 1.66 4.35 -13.52
CA GLN A 105 0.88 3.12 -13.52
C GLN A 105 1.74 1.93 -13.13
N MET A 106 1.20 1.05 -12.29
CA MET A 106 1.81 -0.23 -12.01
C MET A 106 1.21 -1.29 -12.92
N VAL A 107 2.05 -2.20 -13.41
CA VAL A 107 1.66 -3.35 -14.24
C VAL A 107 1.66 -4.61 -13.38
N GLY A 108 0.50 -5.24 -13.25
CA GLY A 108 0.32 -6.53 -12.57
C GLY A 108 0.55 -7.73 -13.50
N GLU A 109 0.56 -8.92 -12.91
CA GLU A 109 0.69 -10.19 -13.65
C GLU A 109 -0.59 -10.53 -14.42
N ASP A 110 -1.75 -10.24 -13.82
CA ASP A 110 -3.09 -10.49 -14.36
C ASP A 110 -3.87 -9.19 -14.56
N SER A 111 -5.10 -9.30 -15.08
CA SER A 111 -6.01 -8.16 -15.16
C SER A 111 -6.46 -7.68 -13.78
N HIS A 112 -6.98 -6.46 -13.69
CA HIS A 112 -7.57 -5.92 -12.44
C HIS A 112 -8.64 -6.86 -11.86
N TYR A 113 -9.54 -7.37 -12.71
CA TYR A 113 -10.60 -8.28 -12.25
C TYR A 113 -10.07 -9.61 -11.74
N GLU A 114 -9.15 -10.25 -12.48
CA GLU A 114 -8.57 -11.53 -12.05
C GLU A 114 -7.70 -11.36 -10.80
N THR A 115 -6.98 -10.25 -10.68
CA THR A 115 -6.23 -9.91 -9.46
C THR A 115 -7.18 -9.78 -8.28
N TYR A 116 -8.25 -8.99 -8.41
CA TYR A 116 -9.25 -8.79 -7.36
C TYR A 116 -9.87 -10.11 -6.93
N LYS A 117 -10.33 -10.93 -7.89
CA LYS A 117 -10.94 -12.25 -7.63
C LYS A 117 -10.03 -13.23 -6.90
N LYS A 118 -8.71 -13.16 -7.08
CA LYS A 118 -7.76 -14.05 -6.40
C LYS A 118 -7.63 -13.76 -4.91
N VAL A 119 -7.84 -12.51 -4.49
CA VAL A 119 -7.54 -12.07 -3.11
C VAL A 119 -8.72 -11.41 -2.41
N HIS A 120 -9.86 -11.25 -3.09
CA HIS A 120 -11.09 -10.65 -2.58
C HIS A 120 -12.33 -11.37 -3.14
N ASN A 121 -13.51 -11.06 -2.61
CA ASN A 121 -14.77 -11.61 -3.12
C ASN A 121 -15.15 -10.94 -4.46
N SER A 122 -15.07 -11.68 -5.57
CA SER A 122 -15.38 -11.13 -6.90
C SER A 122 -16.81 -10.59 -7.04
N GLU A 123 -17.76 -11.08 -6.24
CA GLU A 123 -19.15 -10.58 -6.26
C GLU A 123 -19.23 -9.08 -5.92
N ASP A 124 -18.27 -8.56 -5.14
CA ASP A 124 -18.21 -7.13 -4.81
C ASP A 124 -17.88 -6.29 -6.05
N MET A 125 -16.98 -6.76 -6.90
CA MET A 125 -16.64 -6.11 -8.17
C MET A 125 -17.78 -6.24 -9.18
N ASP A 126 -18.49 -7.37 -9.18
CA ASP A 126 -19.70 -7.56 -9.99
C ASP A 126 -20.81 -6.59 -9.58
N ALA A 127 -20.95 -6.32 -8.27
CA ALA A 127 -21.86 -5.31 -7.74
C ALA A 127 -21.47 -3.89 -8.19
N VAL A 128 -20.18 -3.55 -8.20
CA VAL A 128 -19.70 -2.27 -8.77
C VAL A 128 -20.02 -2.17 -10.25
N ARG A 129 -19.78 -3.23 -11.03
CA ARG A 129 -20.14 -3.27 -12.45
C ARG A 129 -21.64 -3.06 -12.68
N ALA A 130 -22.48 -3.69 -11.87
CA ALA A 130 -23.94 -3.51 -11.92
C ALA A 130 -24.36 -2.07 -11.56
N ALA A 131 -23.70 -1.46 -10.58
CA ALA A 131 -23.89 -0.06 -10.21
C ALA A 131 -23.46 0.89 -11.33
N VAL A 132 -22.32 0.66 -11.99
CA VAL A 132 -21.89 1.42 -13.18
C VAL A 132 -22.97 1.36 -14.25
N LYS A 133 -23.47 0.18 -14.59
CA LYS A 133 -24.55 0.00 -15.58
C LYS A 133 -25.83 0.77 -15.21
N THR A 134 -26.13 0.87 -13.92
CA THR A 134 -27.35 1.51 -13.42
C THR A 134 -27.24 3.03 -13.38
N CYS A 135 -26.15 3.54 -12.80
CA CYS A 135 -25.96 4.97 -12.56
C CYS A 135 -25.39 5.70 -13.77
N TYR A 136 -24.46 5.06 -14.48
CA TYR A 136 -23.70 5.64 -15.59
C TYR A 136 -23.51 4.60 -16.72
N PRO A 137 -24.59 4.13 -17.37
CA PRO A 137 -24.52 3.06 -18.38
C PRO A 137 -23.51 3.33 -19.50
N GLN A 138 -23.27 4.59 -19.83
CA GLN A 138 -22.28 5.01 -20.81
C GLN A 138 -20.83 4.68 -20.42
N TYR A 139 -20.53 4.50 -19.13
CA TYR A 139 -19.21 4.08 -18.65
C TYR A 139 -18.97 2.57 -18.73
N LEU A 140 -20.01 1.75 -18.94
CA LEU A 140 -19.92 0.30 -18.77
C LEU A 140 -18.88 -0.34 -19.69
N GLU A 141 -18.79 0.08 -20.94
CA GLU A 141 -17.80 -0.45 -21.90
C GLU A 141 -16.37 -0.12 -21.47
N ILE A 142 -16.13 1.11 -21.01
CA ILE A 142 -14.80 1.53 -20.51
C ILE A 142 -14.46 0.83 -19.21
N PHE A 143 -15.43 0.66 -18.31
CA PHE A 143 -15.25 -0.12 -17.09
C PHE A 143 -14.80 -1.54 -17.44
N ASP A 144 -15.52 -2.24 -18.30
CA ASP A 144 -15.19 -3.61 -18.71
C ASP A 144 -13.82 -3.69 -19.38
N ALA A 145 -13.48 -2.73 -20.24
CA ALA A 145 -12.17 -2.66 -20.87
C ALA A 145 -11.05 -2.49 -19.83
N VAL A 146 -11.18 -1.52 -18.91
CA VAL A 146 -10.17 -1.26 -17.87
C VAL A 146 -10.02 -2.46 -16.94
N MET A 147 -11.11 -3.10 -16.51
CA MET A 147 -11.06 -4.30 -15.65
C MET A 147 -10.27 -5.46 -16.28
N ASN A 148 -10.19 -5.51 -17.62
CA ASN A 148 -9.43 -6.50 -18.38
C ASN A 148 -7.99 -6.08 -18.68
N THR A 149 -7.55 -4.87 -18.29
CA THR A 149 -6.15 -4.44 -18.40
C THR A 149 -5.35 -4.87 -17.17
N LYS A 150 -4.01 -4.97 -17.33
CA LYS A 150 -3.07 -5.33 -16.25
C LYS A 150 -2.49 -4.12 -15.52
N GLU A 151 -2.74 -2.92 -16.02
CA GLU A 151 -2.05 -1.73 -15.59
C GLU A 151 -3.03 -0.69 -15.02
N GLY A 152 -2.65 0.01 -13.96
CA GLY A 152 -3.53 1.01 -13.34
C GLY A 152 -2.87 1.86 -12.28
N TYR A 153 -3.66 2.81 -11.77
CA TYR A 153 -3.32 3.65 -10.62
C TYR A 153 -3.75 2.95 -9.33
N TYR A 154 -2.93 3.01 -8.29
CA TYR A 154 -3.20 2.33 -7.02
C TYR A 154 -3.08 3.27 -5.83
N GLY A 155 -3.82 2.96 -4.77
CA GLY A 155 -3.83 3.73 -3.53
C GLY A 155 -4.56 5.07 -3.62
N ASN A 156 -5.45 5.29 -4.59
CA ASN A 156 -6.32 6.47 -4.66
C ASN A 156 -5.61 7.85 -4.58
N LEU A 157 -4.32 7.90 -4.94
CA LEU A 157 -3.53 9.13 -4.96
C LEU A 157 -3.84 9.93 -6.23
N CYS A 158 -4.00 11.24 -6.10
CA CYS A 158 -4.22 12.13 -7.24
C CYS A 158 -3.98 13.59 -6.88
N VAL A 159 -3.73 14.44 -7.89
CA VAL A 159 -3.85 15.90 -7.77
C VAL A 159 -4.63 16.42 -8.95
N MET A 160 -5.75 17.08 -8.68
CA MET A 160 -6.74 17.45 -9.69
C MET A 160 -7.09 18.92 -9.61
N LYS A 161 -7.47 19.51 -10.75
CA LYS A 161 -8.26 20.75 -10.74
C LYS A 161 -9.58 20.51 -10.00
N ARG A 162 -10.12 21.54 -9.36
CA ARG A 162 -11.32 21.43 -8.52
C ARG A 162 -12.50 20.80 -9.25
N ASP A 163 -12.83 21.27 -10.45
CA ASP A 163 -13.94 20.78 -11.27
C ASP A 163 -13.81 19.29 -11.61
N VAL A 164 -12.59 18.85 -11.95
CA VAL A 164 -12.28 17.43 -12.19
C VAL A 164 -12.47 16.62 -10.91
N TYR A 165 -11.96 17.10 -9.77
CA TYR A 165 -12.10 16.42 -8.48
C TYR A 165 -13.56 16.26 -8.06
N MET A 166 -14.36 17.32 -8.19
CA MET A 166 -15.78 17.32 -7.82
C MET A 166 -16.56 16.33 -8.69
N SER A 167 -16.30 16.34 -10.01
CA SER A 167 -16.93 15.41 -10.96
C SER A 167 -16.53 13.96 -10.70
N TYR A 168 -15.25 13.72 -10.38
CA TYR A 168 -14.75 12.39 -10.01
C TYR A 168 -15.42 11.87 -8.75
N CYS A 169 -15.50 12.69 -7.69
CA CYS A 169 -16.12 12.28 -6.43
C CYS A 169 -17.62 12.03 -6.59
N GLU A 170 -18.34 12.88 -7.31
CA GLU A 170 -19.76 12.66 -7.60
C GLU A 170 -19.98 11.32 -8.31
N TRP A 171 -19.21 11.05 -9.37
CA TRP A 171 -19.29 9.80 -10.11
C TRP A 171 -18.94 8.58 -9.24
N LEU A 172 -17.78 8.64 -8.56
CA LEU A 172 -17.28 7.54 -7.74
C LEU A 172 -18.24 7.18 -6.61
N PHE A 173 -18.63 8.16 -5.79
CA PHE A 173 -19.47 7.88 -4.61
C PHE A 173 -20.90 7.50 -4.99
N THR A 174 -21.44 8.01 -6.11
CA THR A 174 -22.73 7.54 -6.63
C THR A 174 -22.68 6.05 -6.95
N ILE A 175 -21.61 5.58 -7.61
CA ILE A 175 -21.44 4.16 -7.93
C ILE A 175 -21.22 3.32 -6.67
N LEU A 176 -20.32 3.74 -5.77
CA LEU A 176 -20.01 2.95 -4.58
C LEU A 176 -21.21 2.83 -3.63
N PHE A 177 -22.03 3.88 -3.49
CA PHE A 177 -23.26 3.83 -2.70
C PHE A 177 -24.40 3.04 -3.37
N GLU A 178 -24.41 2.94 -4.70
CA GLU A 178 -25.33 2.03 -5.38
C GLU A 178 -24.87 0.57 -5.20
N ALA A 179 -23.58 0.30 -5.38
CA ALA A 179 -22.98 -1.03 -5.22
C ALA A 179 -23.16 -1.55 -3.78
N SER A 180 -23.06 -0.67 -2.78
CA SER A 180 -23.18 -1.04 -1.36
C SER A 180 -24.53 -1.68 -0.99
N LYS A 181 -25.57 -1.50 -1.80
CA LYS A 181 -26.87 -2.17 -1.61
C LYS A 181 -26.82 -3.67 -1.83
N GLN A 182 -25.80 -4.17 -2.54
CA GLN A 182 -25.63 -5.59 -2.89
C GLN A 182 -24.40 -6.22 -2.21
N ILE A 183 -23.53 -5.42 -1.59
CA ILE A 183 -22.32 -5.89 -0.93
C ILE A 183 -22.61 -6.18 0.56
N ASP A 184 -22.49 -7.45 0.97
CA ASP A 184 -22.60 -7.88 2.36
C ASP A 184 -21.22 -8.19 2.97
N VAL A 185 -20.77 -7.31 3.87
CA VAL A 185 -19.47 -7.43 4.56
C VAL A 185 -19.56 -8.15 5.92
N SER A 186 -20.73 -8.67 6.30
CA SER A 186 -20.95 -9.26 7.64
C SER A 186 -20.02 -10.44 7.93
N GLY A 187 -19.67 -11.21 6.89
CA GLY A 187 -18.74 -12.34 6.96
C GLY A 187 -17.26 -11.98 6.77
N TYR A 188 -16.92 -10.71 6.52
CA TYR A 188 -15.54 -10.33 6.19
C TYR A 188 -14.68 -10.20 7.44
N ASP A 189 -13.41 -10.60 7.33
CA ASP A 189 -12.41 -10.29 8.34
C ASP A 189 -12.03 -8.78 8.32
N ALA A 190 -11.17 -8.38 9.26
CA ALA A 190 -10.76 -6.97 9.37
C ALA A 190 -10.03 -6.44 8.12
N TYR A 191 -9.35 -7.30 7.35
CA TYR A 191 -8.63 -6.91 6.14
C TYR A 191 -9.61 -6.66 4.99
N HIS A 192 -10.48 -7.63 4.73
CA HIS A 192 -11.46 -7.62 3.65
C HIS A 192 -12.56 -6.59 3.87
N LYS A 193 -12.84 -6.19 5.12
CA LYS A 193 -13.78 -5.12 5.43
C LYS A 193 -13.48 -3.81 4.72
N ARG A 194 -12.22 -3.52 4.36
CA ARG A 194 -11.80 -2.33 3.60
C ARG A 194 -12.19 -2.36 2.11
N VAL A 195 -13.28 -3.07 1.80
CA VAL A 195 -13.73 -3.46 0.46
C VAL A 195 -13.80 -2.28 -0.50
N TYR A 196 -14.35 -1.13 -0.08
CA TYR A 196 -14.52 0.01 -0.98
C TYR A 196 -13.20 0.69 -1.33
N GLY A 197 -12.21 0.64 -0.42
CA GLY A 197 -10.87 1.11 -0.70
C GLY A 197 -10.19 0.32 -1.82
N PHE A 198 -10.42 -1.00 -1.87
CA PHE A 198 -9.93 -1.87 -2.95
C PHE A 198 -10.73 -1.69 -4.24
N LEU A 199 -12.06 -1.62 -4.14
CA LEU A 199 -12.94 -1.44 -5.30
C LEU A 199 -12.70 -0.10 -6.03
N SER A 200 -12.25 0.95 -5.33
CA SER A 200 -12.03 2.26 -5.93
C SER A 200 -10.72 2.38 -6.71
N GLU A 201 -9.73 1.52 -6.48
CA GLU A 201 -8.40 1.66 -7.09
C GLU A 201 -8.47 1.72 -8.63
N PRO A 202 -9.11 0.77 -9.34
CA PRO A 202 -9.21 0.83 -10.79
C PRO A 202 -10.17 1.93 -11.28
N MET A 203 -11.02 2.48 -10.42
CA MET A 203 -12.07 3.43 -10.79
C MET A 203 -11.50 4.78 -11.24
N LEU A 204 -10.36 5.21 -10.71
CA LEU A 204 -9.68 6.41 -11.20
C LEU A 204 -9.34 6.27 -12.69
N LYS A 205 -8.78 5.12 -13.09
CA LYS A 205 -8.43 4.86 -14.50
C LYS A 205 -9.67 4.81 -15.40
N VAL A 206 -10.76 4.18 -14.93
CA VAL A 206 -12.06 4.19 -15.64
C VAL A 206 -12.51 5.63 -15.89
N PHE A 207 -12.47 6.47 -14.87
CA PHE A 207 -12.86 7.88 -14.97
C PHE A 207 -11.97 8.65 -15.95
N THR A 208 -10.65 8.48 -15.88
CA THR A 208 -9.73 9.21 -16.77
C THR A 208 -9.89 8.82 -18.23
N VAL A 209 -10.06 7.52 -18.51
CA VAL A 209 -10.19 7.01 -19.89
C VAL A 209 -11.53 7.42 -20.49
N TYR A 210 -12.63 7.29 -19.76
CA TYR A 210 -13.96 7.62 -20.30
C TYR A 210 -14.07 9.12 -20.63
N ASN A 211 -13.52 10.00 -19.78
CA ASN A 211 -13.62 11.45 -19.96
C ASN A 211 -12.49 12.04 -20.82
N ASP A 212 -11.61 11.21 -21.41
CA ASP A 212 -10.46 11.64 -22.23
C ASP A 212 -9.58 12.68 -21.52
N LEU A 213 -9.29 12.46 -20.23
CA LEU A 213 -8.53 13.40 -19.42
C LEU A 213 -7.03 13.30 -19.70
N LYS A 214 -6.35 14.44 -19.76
CA LYS A 214 -4.88 14.49 -19.87
C LYS A 214 -4.25 14.24 -18.51
N VAL A 215 -3.72 13.04 -18.31
CA VAL A 215 -3.05 12.64 -17.07
C VAL A 215 -1.54 12.88 -17.17
N LYS A 216 -0.96 13.55 -16.16
CA LYS A 216 0.49 13.54 -15.93
C LYS A 216 0.81 12.47 -14.88
N GLU A 217 1.57 11.46 -15.27
CA GLU A 217 2.09 10.47 -14.34
C GLU A 217 3.35 10.99 -13.64
N MET A 218 3.41 10.81 -12.32
CA MET A 218 4.53 11.22 -11.47
C MET A 218 4.94 10.12 -10.49
N PRO A 219 6.24 10.03 -10.12
CA PRO A 219 6.71 9.07 -9.15
C PRO A 219 6.09 9.33 -7.77
N VAL A 220 5.97 8.27 -6.98
CA VAL A 220 5.51 8.33 -5.59
C VAL A 220 6.61 7.76 -4.71
N ILE A 221 7.06 8.55 -3.73
CA ILE A 221 8.03 8.13 -2.73
C ILE A 221 7.32 7.57 -1.50
N TYR A 222 7.99 6.63 -0.84
CA TYR A 222 7.54 6.00 0.38
C TYR A 222 8.43 6.39 1.55
N THR A 223 7.88 7.10 2.52
CA THR A 223 8.66 7.62 3.66
C THR A 223 8.77 6.64 4.82
N SER A 224 7.90 5.61 4.85
CA SER A 224 7.92 4.58 5.88
C SER A 224 7.18 3.30 5.47
N GLU A 225 7.63 2.17 6.03
CA GLU A 225 6.94 0.88 5.93
C GLU A 225 5.60 0.94 6.66
N LYS A 226 4.67 0.05 6.26
CA LYS A 226 3.38 -0.10 6.95
C LYS A 226 3.61 -0.40 8.44
N ALA A 227 2.72 0.11 9.29
CA ALA A 227 2.76 -0.18 10.72
C ALA A 227 2.72 -1.69 10.98
N GLU A 228 1.84 -2.40 10.27
CA GLU A 228 1.68 -3.84 10.38
C GLU A 228 2.95 -4.63 9.98
N THR A 229 3.69 -4.15 8.98
CA THR A 229 4.99 -4.72 8.59
C THR A 229 6.02 -4.54 9.70
N LYS A 230 6.07 -3.35 10.32
CA LYS A 230 6.99 -3.06 11.43
C LYS A 230 6.64 -3.88 12.68
N GLU A 231 5.36 -4.00 12.99
CA GLU A 231 4.85 -4.81 14.11
C GLU A 231 5.19 -6.29 13.94
N LEU A 232 5.01 -6.84 12.73
CA LEU A 232 5.43 -8.22 12.42
C LEU A 232 6.93 -8.42 12.64
N LYS A 233 7.77 -7.53 12.09
CA LYS A 233 9.24 -7.59 12.28
C LYS A 233 9.62 -7.51 13.76
N ALA A 234 8.98 -6.63 14.52
CA ALA A 234 9.23 -6.47 15.94
C ALA A 234 8.84 -7.73 16.75
N ALA A 235 7.69 -8.32 16.44
CA ALA A 235 7.21 -9.55 17.09
C ALA A 235 8.11 -10.75 16.78
N ILE A 236 8.50 -10.94 15.51
CA ILE A 236 9.48 -11.96 15.10
C ILE A 236 10.81 -11.76 15.83
N GLY A 237 11.33 -10.53 15.87
CA GLY A 237 12.58 -10.23 16.58
C GLY A 237 12.50 -10.51 18.08
N GLN A 238 11.34 -10.32 18.71
CA GLN A 238 11.14 -10.68 20.11
C GLN A 238 11.15 -12.20 20.32
N LEU A 239 10.47 -12.95 19.46
CA LEU A 239 10.43 -14.41 19.54
C LEU A 239 11.82 -15.03 19.34
N LEU A 240 12.59 -14.50 18.38
CA LEU A 240 13.99 -14.90 18.18
C LEU A 240 14.84 -14.64 19.42
N ARG A 241 14.78 -13.46 20.05
CA ARG A 241 15.50 -13.22 21.32
C ARG A 241 15.12 -14.20 22.44
N MET A 242 13.91 -14.74 22.41
CA MET A 242 13.41 -15.70 23.40
C MET A 242 13.75 -17.15 23.05
N GLY A 243 14.40 -17.43 21.92
CA GLY A 243 14.66 -18.79 21.45
C GLY A 243 13.43 -19.51 20.88
N GLN A 244 12.34 -18.78 20.62
CA GLN A 244 11.06 -19.29 20.13
C GLN A 244 11.00 -19.25 18.61
N ILE A 245 11.86 -20.06 17.97
CA ILE A 245 12.07 -20.06 16.52
C ILE A 245 10.83 -20.61 15.79
N GLU A 246 10.26 -21.70 16.29
CA GLU A 246 9.08 -22.34 15.71
C GLU A 246 7.86 -21.39 15.74
N GLU A 247 7.67 -20.67 16.84
CA GLU A 247 6.62 -19.66 16.95
C GLU A 247 6.86 -18.44 16.06
N ALA A 248 8.12 -18.03 15.85
CA ALA A 248 8.45 -16.93 14.95
C ALA A 248 8.12 -17.27 13.49
N ASP A 249 8.45 -18.49 13.06
CA ASP A 249 8.13 -19.03 11.74
C ASP A 249 6.62 -19.18 11.53
N GLN A 250 5.91 -19.74 12.51
CA GLN A 250 4.46 -19.84 12.47
C GLN A 250 3.80 -18.46 12.36
N LEU A 251 4.23 -17.50 13.19
CA LEU A 251 3.72 -16.12 13.15
C LEU A 251 3.92 -15.48 11.78
N TYR A 252 5.11 -15.64 11.17
CA TYR A 252 5.39 -15.11 9.84
C TYR A 252 4.38 -15.64 8.81
N HIS A 253 4.23 -16.96 8.73
CA HIS A 253 3.39 -17.59 7.70
C HIS A 253 1.90 -17.31 7.90
N GLU A 254 1.41 -17.36 9.15
CA GLU A 254 0.00 -17.01 9.46
C GLU A 254 -0.29 -15.55 9.13
N PHE A 255 0.63 -14.64 9.46
CA PHE A 255 0.43 -13.22 9.20
C PHE A 255 0.45 -12.90 7.70
N VAL A 256 1.40 -13.45 6.95
CA VAL A 256 1.49 -13.27 5.49
C VAL A 256 0.27 -13.87 4.79
N ALA A 257 -0.25 -15.01 5.25
CA ALA A 257 -1.48 -15.61 4.71
C ALA A 257 -2.71 -14.72 4.97
N LEU A 258 -2.81 -14.12 6.16
CA LEU A 258 -3.89 -13.21 6.52
C LEU A 258 -3.77 -11.83 5.82
N ARG A 259 -2.55 -11.38 5.56
CA ARG A 259 -2.22 -10.05 5.03
C ARG A 259 -1.26 -10.15 3.84
N PRO A 260 -1.68 -10.71 2.70
CA PRO A 260 -0.78 -10.90 1.55
C PRO A 260 -0.19 -9.57 1.03
N ASP A 261 -0.87 -8.44 1.29
CA ASP A 261 -0.43 -7.10 0.91
C ASP A 261 0.87 -6.64 1.60
N VAL A 262 1.31 -7.27 2.71
CA VAL A 262 2.56 -6.88 3.38
C VAL A 262 3.81 -7.26 2.60
N ARG A 263 3.72 -8.21 1.66
CA ARG A 263 4.81 -8.60 0.76
C ARG A 263 4.96 -7.68 -0.46
N LEU A 264 4.00 -6.78 -0.70
CA LEU A 264 4.09 -5.84 -1.80
C LEU A 264 5.29 -4.89 -1.59
N PRO A 265 6.01 -4.47 -2.65
CA PRO A 265 7.18 -3.59 -2.53
C PRO A 265 6.89 -2.28 -1.78
N ALA A 266 5.67 -1.77 -1.90
CA ALA A 266 5.18 -0.59 -1.21
C ALA A 266 4.95 -0.79 0.30
N SER A 267 4.93 -2.03 0.81
CA SER A 267 4.67 -2.37 2.20
C SER A 267 5.95 -2.72 2.95
N ASP A 268 6.86 -3.45 2.30
CA ASP A 268 8.19 -3.85 2.78
C ASP A 268 9.28 -3.17 1.94
N ILE A 269 9.44 -1.87 2.18
CA ILE A 269 10.29 -0.98 1.36
C ILE A 269 11.75 -1.43 1.39
N ARG A 270 12.19 -2.04 2.51
CA ARG A 270 13.55 -2.56 2.68
C ARG A 270 13.74 -3.99 2.17
N ARG A 271 12.66 -4.62 1.67
CA ARG A 271 12.63 -6.02 1.21
C ARG A 271 13.18 -7.00 2.25
N GLU A 272 12.82 -6.79 3.52
CA GLU A 272 13.31 -7.62 4.62
C GLU A 272 12.42 -8.84 4.86
N LEU A 273 11.12 -8.81 4.53
CA LEU A 273 10.23 -9.95 4.79
C LEU A 273 10.64 -11.24 4.04
N PRO A 274 11.05 -11.21 2.75
CA PRO A 274 11.60 -12.40 2.10
C PRO A 274 12.91 -12.87 2.74
N VAL A 275 13.75 -11.94 3.20
CA VAL A 275 15.00 -12.26 3.91
C VAL A 275 14.70 -12.94 5.24
N ILE A 276 13.72 -12.44 5.99
CA ILE A 276 13.28 -13.00 7.26
C ILE A 276 12.73 -14.42 7.07
N GLU A 277 11.93 -14.66 6.02
CA GLU A 277 11.45 -16.01 5.66
C GLU A 277 12.60 -16.99 5.49
N MET A 278 13.63 -16.59 4.73
CA MET A 278 14.82 -17.42 4.51
C MET A 278 15.63 -17.63 5.79
N ILE A 279 15.81 -16.59 6.61
CA ILE A 279 16.52 -16.70 7.90
C ILE A 279 15.82 -17.68 8.83
N LEU A 280 14.49 -17.58 8.99
CA LEU A 280 13.72 -18.47 9.84
C LEU A 280 13.83 -19.93 9.35
N TYR A 281 13.76 -20.15 8.04
CA TYR A 281 13.97 -21.46 7.44
C TYR A 281 15.38 -22.01 7.72
N ILE A 282 16.42 -21.21 7.48
CA ILE A 282 17.83 -21.60 7.71
C ILE A 282 18.03 -22.02 9.17
N ILE A 283 17.61 -21.17 10.12
CA ILE A 283 17.79 -21.42 11.56
C ILE A 283 17.07 -22.70 11.98
N LYS A 284 15.85 -22.94 11.48
CA LYS A 284 15.09 -24.17 11.77
C LYS A 284 15.82 -25.41 11.27
N MET A 285 16.33 -25.38 10.04
CA MET A 285 17.06 -26.51 9.46
C MET A 285 18.39 -26.75 10.18
N GLU A 286 19.13 -25.69 10.52
CA GLU A 286 20.36 -25.79 11.31
C GLU A 286 20.10 -26.46 12.67
N LYS A 287 19.04 -26.04 13.37
CA LYS A 287 18.62 -26.64 14.65
C LYS A 287 18.17 -28.09 14.50
N GLU A 288 17.40 -28.42 13.46
CA GLU A 288 16.94 -29.79 13.18
C GLU A 288 18.10 -30.74 12.92
N TYR A 289 19.13 -30.29 12.19
CA TYR A 289 20.30 -31.08 11.86
C TYR A 289 21.46 -30.96 12.88
N GLY A 290 21.32 -30.14 13.92
CA GLY A 290 22.37 -29.93 14.92
C GLY A 290 23.64 -29.27 14.37
N VAL A 291 23.47 -28.35 13.42
CA VAL A 291 24.54 -27.60 12.76
C VAL A 291 24.63 -26.21 13.39
N GLU A 292 25.82 -25.81 13.84
CA GLU A 292 26.08 -24.42 14.23
C GLU A 292 25.98 -23.51 13.00
N GLY A 293 25.33 -22.36 13.14
CA GLY A 293 25.03 -21.50 12.01
C GLY A 293 24.53 -20.12 12.43
N MET A 294 23.64 -19.53 11.64
CA MET A 294 23.29 -18.11 11.76
C MET A 294 22.78 -17.70 13.14
N TYR A 295 22.07 -18.60 13.82
CA TYR A 295 21.50 -18.30 15.14
C TYR A 295 22.57 -18.21 16.25
N GLU A 296 23.71 -18.87 16.10
CA GLU A 296 24.82 -18.77 17.06
C GLU A 296 25.58 -17.43 16.91
N ASP A 297 25.49 -16.79 15.75
CA ASP A 297 26.11 -15.49 15.51
C ASP A 297 25.33 -14.34 16.17
N SER A 298 23.99 -14.42 16.18
CA SER A 298 23.13 -13.42 16.82
C SER A 298 21.69 -13.90 16.99
N HIS A 299 21.01 -13.36 18.01
CA HIS A 299 19.56 -13.51 18.20
C HIS A 299 18.78 -12.24 17.85
N GLU A 300 19.47 -11.17 17.44
CA GLU A 300 18.84 -9.91 17.06
C GLU A 300 18.48 -9.93 15.57
N LEU A 301 17.19 -9.74 15.26
CA LEU A 301 16.69 -9.83 13.88
C LEU A 301 17.43 -8.89 12.90
N SER A 302 17.77 -7.67 13.34
CA SER A 302 18.50 -6.72 12.50
C SER A 302 19.90 -7.22 12.15
N GLU A 303 20.61 -7.81 13.12
CA GLU A 303 21.95 -8.35 12.89
C GLU A 303 21.90 -9.61 12.03
N LEU A 304 20.89 -10.47 12.23
CA LEU A 304 20.65 -11.64 11.38
C LEU A 304 20.39 -11.25 9.92
N ILE A 305 19.62 -10.18 9.67
CA ILE A 305 19.38 -9.63 8.33
C ILE A 305 20.69 -9.10 7.71
N ASP A 306 21.48 -8.36 8.48
CA ASP A 306 22.76 -7.81 7.99
C ASP A 306 23.76 -8.94 7.70
N ASN A 307 23.82 -9.96 8.56
CA ASN A 307 24.63 -11.16 8.37
C ASN A 307 24.21 -11.93 7.11
N PHE A 308 22.90 -12.14 6.92
CA PHE A 308 22.36 -12.76 5.70
C PHE A 308 22.83 -12.02 4.44
N ARG A 309 22.71 -10.69 4.43
CA ARG A 309 23.11 -9.84 3.28
C ARG A 309 24.61 -9.94 3.00
N LYS A 310 25.46 -9.89 4.03
CA LYS A 310 26.92 -10.09 3.90
C LYS A 310 27.26 -11.45 3.30
N ILE A 311 26.64 -12.52 3.80
CA ILE A 311 26.85 -13.88 3.29
C ILE A 311 26.42 -13.96 1.82
N LYS A 312 25.27 -13.37 1.47
CA LYS A 312 24.80 -13.30 0.07
C LYS A 312 25.78 -12.56 -0.84
N GLU A 313 26.27 -11.38 -0.43
CA GLU A 313 27.25 -10.61 -1.21
C GLU A 313 28.56 -11.38 -1.42
N GLU A 314 29.02 -12.14 -0.42
CA GLU A 314 30.19 -13.01 -0.57
C GLU A 314 29.97 -14.16 -1.55
N ILE A 315 28.81 -14.82 -1.47
CA ILE A 315 28.46 -15.90 -2.39
C ILE A 315 28.44 -15.38 -3.82
N ILE A 316 27.87 -14.19 -4.06
CA ILE A 316 27.84 -13.55 -5.38
C ILE A 316 29.24 -13.15 -5.85
N SER A 317 30.08 -12.62 -4.96
CA SER A 317 31.42 -12.13 -5.32
C SER A 317 32.49 -13.23 -5.39
N GLY A 318 32.18 -14.45 -4.95
CA GLY A 318 33.10 -15.59 -4.92
C GLY A 318 34.20 -15.47 -3.87
N LYS A 319 34.07 -14.55 -2.91
CA LYS A 319 35.07 -14.24 -1.87
C LYS A 319 34.80 -14.91 -0.53
N CYS A 320 34.39 -16.18 -0.53
CA CYS A 320 33.94 -16.92 0.65
C CYS A 320 34.88 -17.00 1.88
N GLU A 321 36.11 -16.48 1.83
CA GLU A 321 37.13 -16.64 2.88
C GLU A 321 37.17 -15.53 3.94
N GLU A 322 36.48 -14.39 3.76
CA GLU A 322 36.55 -13.26 4.70
C GLU A 322 35.39 -13.27 5.72
N VAL A 323 34.12 -13.37 5.28
CA VAL A 323 32.96 -13.43 6.17
C VAL A 323 32.89 -14.78 6.90
N SER A 324 33.39 -15.87 6.31
CA SER A 324 33.50 -17.16 7.02
C SER A 324 34.46 -17.14 8.21
N LYS A 325 35.28 -16.09 8.37
CA LYS A 325 36.12 -15.88 9.57
C LYS A 325 35.38 -15.17 10.71
N GLU A 326 34.26 -14.50 10.39
CA GLU A 326 33.48 -13.69 11.33
C GLU A 326 32.11 -14.30 11.66
N LEU A 327 31.53 -15.09 10.74
CA LEU A 327 30.20 -15.68 10.86
C LEU A 327 30.22 -17.19 10.63
N HIS A 328 29.33 -17.90 11.31
CA HIS A 328 29.08 -19.32 11.08
C HIS A 328 28.24 -19.50 9.81
N ILE A 329 28.91 -19.79 8.70
CA ILE A 329 28.24 -20.05 7.42
C ILE A 329 28.04 -21.55 7.22
N SER A 330 26.87 -22.06 7.60
CA SER A 330 26.49 -23.44 7.33
C SER A 330 26.29 -23.71 5.83
N GLU A 331 26.43 -24.97 5.42
CA GLU A 331 26.11 -25.39 4.05
C GLU A 331 24.61 -25.21 3.74
N ILE A 332 23.75 -25.34 4.76
CA ILE A 332 22.31 -25.07 4.66
C ILE A 332 22.08 -23.62 4.26
N ALA A 333 22.69 -22.67 4.99
CA ALA A 333 22.59 -21.24 4.69
C ALA A 333 23.08 -20.93 3.26
N ARG A 334 24.23 -21.50 2.86
CA ARG A 334 24.76 -21.35 1.49
C ARG A 334 23.78 -21.81 0.43
N GLN A 335 23.20 -23.00 0.59
CA GLN A 335 22.29 -23.56 -0.40
C GLN A 335 21.00 -22.76 -0.52
N VAL A 336 20.41 -22.35 0.60
CA VAL A 336 19.20 -21.52 0.62
C VAL A 336 19.45 -20.18 -0.08
N ILE A 337 20.57 -19.52 0.22
CA ILE A 337 20.91 -18.23 -0.39
C ILE A 337 21.17 -18.38 -1.90
N LEU A 338 21.91 -19.42 -2.31
CA LEU A 338 22.18 -19.70 -3.73
C LEU A 338 20.92 -19.95 -4.55
N GLN A 339 19.91 -20.58 -3.96
CA GLN A 339 18.63 -20.85 -4.63
C GLN A 339 17.73 -19.61 -4.71
N ASN A 340 18.04 -18.53 -4.00
CA ASN A 340 17.19 -17.34 -3.87
C ASN A 340 17.96 -16.03 -4.14
N LEU A 341 18.94 -16.06 -5.07
CA LEU A 341 19.76 -14.88 -5.38
C LEU A 341 18.96 -13.67 -5.89
N ASP A 342 17.77 -13.90 -6.45
CA ASP A 342 16.88 -12.86 -6.96
C ASP A 342 16.25 -11.97 -5.87
N PHE A 343 16.35 -12.35 -4.58
CA PHE A 343 15.75 -11.63 -3.44
C PHE A 343 16.73 -10.84 -2.60
#